data_AF-A0A7V9BRY7-F1
#
_entry.id   AF-A0A7V9BRY7-F1
#
_cell.length_a   1.000
_cell.length_b   1.000
_cell.length_c   1.000
_cell.angle_alpha   90.00
_cell.angle_beta   90.00
_cell.angle_gamma   90.00
#
_symmetry.space_group_name_H-M   'P 1'
#
loop_
_entity.id
_entity.type
_entity.pdbx_description
1 polymer ?
#
loop_
_entity_poly.entity_id
_entity_poly.type
_entity_poly.pdbx_seq_one_letter_code
_entity_poly.pdbx_strand_id
1 'polypeptide(L)'
;MSWDPLPSTFEKARRREAYGRFARIVTGTHDRGLLPFDEVKDRLRFFEQTYIGIRPVPIKAIVGTAGRSNDFDRNFLPLRPDLRERWTRVERTFPETFPPIVVYKVADSYFVVDGHHRVAISKQRK
;
A
#
# COMPACT_ATOMS: atom_id res chain seq x y z
N MET A 1 7.64 32.63 9.70
CA MET A 1 7.61 31.64 8.60
C MET A 1 6.32 30.86 8.74
N SER A 2 5.26 31.28 8.04
CA SER A 2 3.94 30.63 8.11
C SER A 2 4.03 29.28 7.43
N TRP A 3 3.85 28.22 8.22
CA TRP A 3 3.81 26.84 7.75
C TRP A 3 2.39 26.54 7.27
N ASP A 4 2.17 26.52 5.95
CA ASP A 4 0.96 25.97 5.37
C ASP A 4 1.13 24.44 5.30
N PRO A 5 0.38 23.65 6.10
CA PRO A 5 0.43 22.21 5.96
C PRO A 5 -0.06 21.84 4.57
N LEU A 6 0.79 21.19 3.77
CA LEU A 6 0.39 20.65 2.48
C LEU A 6 -0.91 19.85 2.68
N PRO A 7 -1.96 20.10 1.88
CA PRO A 7 -3.22 19.40 2.03
C PRO A 7 -2.98 17.90 1.91
N SER A 8 -3.49 17.14 2.89
CA SER A 8 -3.24 15.69 2.95
C SER A 8 -3.64 14.99 1.66
N THR A 9 -2.81 14.05 1.20
CA THR A 9 -3.15 13.23 0.02
C THR A 9 -4.31 12.28 0.25
N PHE A 10 -4.79 12.14 1.50
CA PHE A 10 -5.90 11.24 1.85
C PHE A 10 -7.17 11.52 1.05
N GLU A 11 -7.59 12.79 0.92
CA GLU A 11 -8.83 13.12 0.19
C GLU A 11 -8.73 12.79 -1.29
N LYS A 12 -7.58 13.09 -1.89
CA LYS A 12 -7.29 12.73 -3.28
C LYS A 12 -7.32 11.21 -3.46
N ALA A 13 -6.72 10.46 -2.53
CA ALA A 13 -6.71 8.99 -2.55
C ALA A 13 -8.11 8.39 -2.38
N ARG A 14 -8.91 8.91 -1.44
CA ARG A 14 -10.27 8.46 -1.19
C ARG A 14 -11.20 8.73 -2.36
N ARG A 15 -11.07 9.91 -2.99
CA ARG A 15 -11.80 10.25 -4.21
C ARG A 15 -11.46 9.31 -5.37
N ARG A 16 -10.17 8.96 -5.54
CA ARG A 16 -9.74 7.96 -6.54
C ARG A 16 -10.33 6.57 -6.28
N GLU A 17 -10.41 6.13 -5.02
CA GLU A 17 -11.05 4.85 -4.68
C GLU A 17 -12.53 4.87 -5.03
N ALA A 18 -13.24 5.96 -4.70
CA ALA A 18 -14.67 6.09 -4.97
C ALA A 18 -14.96 5.99 -6.48
N TYR A 19 -14.20 6.69 -7.33
CA TYR A 19 -14.32 6.58 -8.79
C TYR A 19 -13.95 5.18 -9.29
N GLY A 20 -12.87 4.59 -8.76
CA GLY A 20 -12.46 3.23 -9.13
C GLY A 20 -13.52 2.19 -8.77
N ARG A 21 -14.19 2.33 -7.62
CA ARG A 21 -15.32 1.49 -7.20
C ARG A 21 -16.50 1.62 -8.15
N PHE A 22 -16.89 2.84 -8.50
CA PHE A 22 -17.99 3.07 -9.46
C PHE A 22 -17.69 2.44 -10.82
N ALA A 23 -16.49 2.65 -11.37
CA ALA A 23 -16.08 2.06 -12.64
C ALA A 23 -16.09 0.52 -12.62
N ARG A 24 -15.69 -0.11 -11.50
CA ARG A 24 -15.75 -1.57 -11.33
C ARG A 24 -17.17 -2.12 -11.39
N ILE A 25 -18.15 -1.41 -10.80
CA ILE A 25 -19.56 -1.79 -10.86
C ILE A 25 -20.07 -1.75 -12.30
N VAL A 26 -19.76 -0.68 -13.05
CA VAL A 26 -20.18 -0.53 -14.45
C VAL A 26 -19.52 -1.57 -15.37
N THR A 27 -18.25 -1.91 -15.12
CA THR A 27 -17.48 -2.85 -15.95
C THR A 27 -17.62 -4.32 -15.54
N GLY A 28 -18.34 -4.63 -14.46
CA GLY A 28 -18.44 -6.00 -13.93
C GLY A 28 -17.13 -6.56 -13.36
N THR A 29 -16.15 -5.71 -13.07
CA THR A 29 -14.85 -6.15 -12.54
C THR A 29 -14.96 -6.38 -11.02
N HIS A 30 -14.86 -7.62 -10.57
CA HIS A 30 -14.90 -7.93 -9.13
C HIS A 30 -13.69 -7.36 -8.37
N ASP A 31 -13.96 -6.82 -7.18
CA ASP A 31 -12.93 -6.27 -6.29
C ASP A 31 -12.16 -7.41 -5.63
N ARG A 32 -10.94 -7.64 -6.12
CA ARG A 32 -9.95 -8.41 -5.36
C ARG A 32 -9.16 -7.37 -4.58
N GLY A 33 -9.13 -7.51 -3.25
CA GLY A 33 -8.28 -6.69 -2.39
C GLY A 33 -6.80 -6.80 -2.77
N LEU A 34 -5.91 -6.31 -1.92
CA LEU A 34 -4.48 -6.55 -2.13
C LEU A 34 -4.21 -8.05 -2.33
N LEU A 35 -3.41 -8.39 -3.35
CA LEU A 35 -3.08 -9.77 -3.68
C LEU A 35 -2.48 -10.45 -2.43
N PRO A 36 -3.15 -11.48 -1.87
CA PRO A 36 -2.66 -12.15 -0.67
C PRO A 36 -1.40 -12.92 -1.04
N PHE A 37 -0.32 -12.71 -0.28
CA PHE A 37 0.90 -13.48 -0.44
C PHE A 37 0.68 -14.97 -0.22
N ASP A 38 -0.24 -15.35 0.67
CA ASP A 38 -0.56 -16.77 0.91
C ASP A 38 -1.07 -17.46 -0.36
N GLU A 39 -1.88 -16.80 -1.19
CA GLU A 39 -2.30 -17.34 -2.50
C GLU A 39 -1.11 -17.56 -3.45
N VAL A 40 -0.09 -16.71 -3.35
CA VAL A 40 1.15 -16.83 -4.14
C VAL A 40 2.05 -17.94 -3.58
N LYS A 41 2.12 -18.06 -2.24
CA LYS A 41 2.92 -19.06 -1.54
C LYS A 41 2.43 -20.48 -1.79
N ASP A 42 1.11 -20.68 -1.71
CA ASP A 42 0.50 -21.99 -1.94
C ASP A 42 0.67 -22.46 -3.38
N ARG A 43 0.57 -21.54 -4.34
CA ARG A 43 0.77 -21.85 -5.76
C ARG A 43 2.23 -22.13 -6.12
N LEU A 44 3.18 -21.45 -5.47
CA LEU A 44 4.60 -21.53 -5.82
C LEU A 44 5.41 -22.49 -4.93
N ARG A 45 4.79 -23.09 -3.89
CA ARG A 45 5.42 -24.04 -2.96
C ARG A 45 6.78 -23.54 -2.43
N PHE A 46 6.82 -22.31 -1.91
CA PHE A 46 8.07 -21.78 -1.34
C PHE A 46 8.43 -22.51 -0.03
N PHE A 47 9.53 -23.26 -0.06
CA PHE A 47 10.02 -23.99 1.11
C PHE A 47 11.10 -23.24 1.90
N GLU A 48 11.73 -22.21 1.32
CA GLU A 48 12.80 -21.45 1.98
C GLU A 48 12.61 -19.93 1.88
N GLN A 49 12.93 -19.23 2.96
CA GLN A 49 12.92 -17.77 3.06
C GLN A 49 14.28 -17.31 3.60
N THR A 50 14.87 -16.31 2.96
CA THR A 50 16.16 -15.74 3.40
C THR A 50 16.06 -14.24 3.51
N TYR A 51 16.57 -13.68 4.61
CA TYR A 51 16.68 -12.24 4.78
C TYR A 51 17.78 -11.68 3.88
N ILE A 52 17.42 -10.75 2.99
CA ILE A 52 18.35 -10.18 2.00
C ILE A 52 18.89 -8.79 2.39
N GLY A 53 18.61 -8.30 3.60
CA GLY A 53 19.03 -6.99 4.08
C GLY A 53 18.08 -5.84 3.72
N ILE A 54 18.44 -4.62 4.14
CA ILE A 54 17.75 -3.38 3.79
C ILE A 54 18.16 -2.97 2.37
N ARG A 55 17.18 -2.82 1.47
CA ARG A 55 17.42 -2.44 0.07
C ARG A 55 16.36 -1.46 -0.43
N PRO A 56 16.69 -0.58 -1.39
CA PRO A 56 15.69 0.22 -2.08
C PRO A 56 14.65 -0.66 -2.79
N VAL A 57 13.37 -0.33 -2.64
CA VAL A 57 12.25 -1.04 -3.28
C VAL A 57 11.54 -0.11 -4.25
N PRO A 58 11.46 -0.45 -5.56
CA PRO A 58 10.67 0.34 -6.49
C PRO A 58 9.19 0.30 -6.12
N ILE A 59 8.57 1.45 -5.84
CA ILE A 59 7.14 1.55 -5.46
C ILE A 59 6.19 0.92 -6.51
N LYS A 60 6.60 0.90 -7.78
CA LYS A 60 5.82 0.27 -8.86
C LYS A 60 5.85 -1.27 -8.79
N ALA A 61 6.88 -1.85 -8.17
CA ALA A 61 7.05 -3.29 -8.00
C ALA A 61 6.33 -3.84 -6.74
N ILE A 62 5.74 -2.96 -5.92
CA ILE A 62 4.90 -3.36 -4.79
C ILE A 62 3.49 -3.66 -5.29
N VAL A 63 3.14 -4.95 -5.31
CA VAL A 63 1.95 -5.49 -5.98
C VAL A 63 0.91 -6.08 -5.03
N GLY A 64 1.24 -6.32 -3.77
CA GLY A 64 0.32 -6.99 -2.84
C GLY A 64 0.73 -6.92 -1.37
N THR A 65 0.11 -7.76 -0.56
CA THR A 65 0.29 -7.83 0.88
C THR A 65 0.45 -9.27 1.35
N ALA A 66 1.34 -9.48 2.31
CA ALA A 66 1.40 -10.69 3.11
C ALA A 66 0.72 -10.53 4.48
N GLY A 67 0.33 -9.30 4.84
CA GLY A 67 -0.50 -9.02 6.01
C GLY A 67 -1.99 -8.97 5.65
N ARG A 68 -2.85 -9.23 6.64
CA ARG A 68 -4.30 -8.99 6.52
C ARG A 68 -4.56 -7.49 6.49
N SER A 69 -4.80 -6.93 5.30
CA SER A 69 -5.05 -5.50 5.13
C SER A 69 -6.38 -5.28 4.40
N ASN A 70 -7.48 -5.27 5.15
CA ASN A 70 -8.81 -4.84 4.67
C ASN A 70 -8.94 -3.30 4.61
N ASP A 71 -7.84 -2.59 4.89
CA ASP A 71 -7.78 -1.14 4.95
C ASP A 71 -7.53 -0.51 3.58
N PHE A 72 -6.99 -1.28 2.62
CA PHE A 72 -6.56 -0.78 1.32
C PHE A 72 -7.00 -1.66 0.16
N ASP A 73 -7.29 -1.03 -0.99
CA ASP A 73 -7.55 -1.72 -2.24
C ASP A 73 -6.24 -2.18 -2.93
N ARG A 74 -6.35 -2.87 -4.08
CA ARG A 74 -5.19 -3.35 -4.86
C ARG A 74 -4.18 -2.24 -5.28
N ASN A 75 -4.61 -0.98 -5.29
CA ASN A 75 -3.78 0.17 -5.62
C ASN A 75 -3.24 0.88 -4.37
N PHE A 76 -3.42 0.29 -3.18
CA PHE A 76 -3.16 0.89 -1.88
C PHE A 76 -3.98 2.16 -1.62
N LEU A 77 -5.18 2.27 -2.18
CA LEU A 77 -6.10 3.36 -1.85
C LEU A 77 -6.90 3.02 -0.59
N PRO A 78 -7.12 3.97 0.32
CA PRO A 78 -7.81 3.70 1.58
C PRO A 78 -9.29 3.37 1.34
N LEU A 79 -9.72 2.22 1.89
CA LEU A 79 -11.09 1.74 1.80
C LEU A 79 -11.99 2.34 2.88
N ARG A 80 -11.41 2.75 4.02
CA ARG A 80 -12.15 3.18 5.20
C ARG A 80 -11.79 4.62 5.62
N PRO A 81 -12.77 5.40 6.13
CA PRO A 81 -12.55 6.80 6.50
C PRO A 81 -11.71 6.97 7.79
N ASP A 82 -11.73 5.99 8.69
CA ASP A 82 -10.99 5.99 9.97
C ASP A 82 -9.46 5.95 9.79
N LEU A 83 -8.98 5.59 8.59
CA LEU A 83 -7.56 5.63 8.27
C LEU A 83 -7.01 7.06 8.12
N ARG A 84 -7.87 8.07 8.02
CA ARG A 84 -7.49 9.48 7.80
C ARG A 84 -6.49 9.99 8.83
N GLU A 85 -6.75 9.74 10.10
CA GLU A 85 -5.93 10.29 11.18
C GLU A 85 -4.52 9.69 11.13
N ARG A 86 -4.44 8.36 11.05
CA ARG A 86 -3.17 7.64 10.93
C ARG A 86 -2.42 8.01 9.65
N TRP A 87 -3.12 8.13 8.53
CA TRP A 87 -2.55 8.58 7.25
C TRP A 87 -1.92 9.96 7.39
N THR A 88 -2.67 10.94 7.93
CA THR A 88 -2.21 12.31 8.09
C THR A 88 -1.00 12.39 9.02
N ARG A 89 -1.01 11.62 10.12
CA ARG A 89 0.12 11.54 11.07
C ARG A 89 1.38 11.03 10.39
N VAL A 90 1.27 9.92 9.65
CA VAL A 90 2.40 9.35 8.90
C VAL A 90 2.89 10.30 7.81
N GLU A 91 1.97 10.96 7.11
CA GLU A 91 2.28 11.90 6.03
C GLU A 91 3.04 13.13 6.51
N ARG A 92 2.69 13.68 7.68
CA ARG A 92 3.35 14.83 8.31
C ARG A 92 4.78 14.54 8.75
N THR A 93 5.05 13.30 9.14
CA THR A 93 6.38 12.87 9.60
C THR A 93 7.27 12.48 8.41
N PHE A 94 6.74 12.43 7.19
CA PHE A 94 7.48 12.03 5.99
C PHE A 94 8.27 13.22 5.41
N PRO A 95 9.61 13.19 5.22
CA PRO A 95 10.48 12.00 5.15
C PRO A 95 11.40 11.80 6.37
N GLU A 96 11.10 12.39 7.53
CA GLU A 96 11.89 12.15 8.74
C GLU A 96 11.93 10.67 9.13
N THR A 97 12.95 10.29 9.91
CA THR A 97 13.44 8.92 10.19
C THR A 97 12.33 7.88 10.40
N PHE A 98 11.87 7.26 9.33
CA PHE A 98 10.99 6.10 9.41
C PHE A 98 11.79 4.81 9.35
N PRO A 99 11.42 3.78 10.15
CA PRO A 99 11.97 2.46 9.94
C PRO A 99 11.59 1.97 8.53
N PRO A 100 12.46 1.19 7.88
CA PRO A 100 12.16 0.57 6.59
C PRO A 100 10.84 -0.21 6.63
N ILE A 101 10.17 -0.29 5.47
CA ILE A 101 9.05 -1.22 5.30
C ILE A 101 9.58 -2.67 5.34
N VAL A 102 8.72 -3.61 5.75
CA VAL A 102 9.02 -5.04 5.68
C VAL A 102 8.24 -5.63 4.51
N VAL A 103 8.94 -6.34 3.62
CA VAL A 103 8.37 -6.92 2.41
C VAL A 103 8.92 -8.32 2.18
N TYR A 104 8.11 -9.18 1.58
CA TYR A 104 8.63 -10.34 0.86
C TYR A 104 8.96 -9.93 -0.58
N LYS A 105 10.07 -10.43 -1.11
CA LYS A 105 10.43 -10.33 -2.52
C LYS A 105 10.22 -11.68 -3.19
N VAL A 106 9.49 -11.69 -4.30
CA VAL A 106 9.31 -12.85 -5.17
C VAL A 106 9.62 -12.42 -6.60
N ALA A 107 10.71 -12.95 -7.17
CA ALA A 107 11.26 -12.45 -8.43
C ALA A 107 11.36 -10.91 -8.40
N ASP A 108 10.69 -10.21 -9.31
CA ASP A 108 10.69 -8.74 -9.38
C ASP A 108 9.51 -8.08 -8.66
N SER A 109 8.72 -8.86 -7.92
CA SER A 109 7.52 -8.40 -7.20
C SER A 109 7.74 -8.34 -5.70
N TYR A 110 7.07 -7.38 -5.05
CA TYR A 110 7.14 -7.16 -3.61
C TYR A 110 5.76 -7.18 -2.96
N PHE A 111 5.67 -7.84 -1.81
CA PHE A 111 4.46 -8.00 -1.01
C PHE A 111 4.69 -7.40 0.37
N VAL A 112 3.86 -6.45 0.78
CA VAL A 112 4.02 -5.72 2.04
C VAL A 112 3.63 -6.60 3.22
N VAL A 113 4.55 -6.77 4.16
CA VAL A 113 4.32 -7.39 5.47
C VAL A 113 3.95 -6.31 6.48
N ASP A 114 4.75 -5.24 6.54
CA ASP A 114 4.51 -4.07 7.40
C ASP A 114 4.80 -2.74 6.65
N GLY A 115 4.10 -1.69 7.06
CA GLY A 115 4.29 -0.34 6.54
C GLY A 115 3.32 0.07 5.43
N HIS A 116 2.13 -0.54 5.36
CA HIS A 116 1.11 -0.28 4.32
C HIS A 116 0.77 1.19 4.14
N HIS A 117 0.65 1.95 5.23
CA HIS A 117 0.37 3.39 5.17
C HIS A 117 1.50 4.16 4.45
N ARG A 118 2.77 3.80 4.70
CA ARG A 118 3.93 4.44 4.05
C ARG A 118 3.94 4.15 2.55
N VAL A 119 3.62 2.91 2.16
CA VAL A 119 3.49 2.51 0.76
C VAL A 119 2.34 3.25 0.08
N ALA A 120 1.20 3.33 0.74
CA ALA A 120 0.00 4.00 0.24
C ALA A 120 0.27 5.49 -0.03
N ILE A 121 0.86 6.19 0.95
CA ILE A 121 1.28 7.59 0.80
C ILE A 121 2.29 7.76 -0.34
N SER A 122 3.31 6.88 -0.41
CA SER A 122 4.33 6.93 -1.47
C SER A 122 3.74 6.76 -2.88
N LYS A 123 2.65 5.99 -3.04
CA LYS A 123 1.94 5.84 -4.31
C LYS A 123 1.10 7.08 -4.68
N GLN A 124 0.73 7.95 -3.73
CA GLN A 124 -0.03 9.18 -4.01
C GLN A 124 0.85 10.40 -4.29
N ARG A 125 2.09 10.40 -3.80
CA ARG A 125 3.08 11.47 -4.01
C ARG A 125 3.82 11.39 -5.36
N LYS A 126 3.59 10.32 -6.14
CA LYS A 126 4.13 10.15 -7.50
C LYS A 126 3.40 10.97 -8.54
#